data_AF-A0A7S9YW71-F1
#
_entry.id   AF-A0A7S9YW71-F1
#
_cell.length_a   1.000
_cell.length_b   1.000
_cell.length_c   1.000
_cell.angle_alpha   90.00
_cell.angle_beta   90.00
_cell.angle_gamma   90.00
#
_symmetry.space_group_name_H-M   'P 1'
#
loop_
_entity.id
_entity.type
_entity.pdbx_description
1 polymer ?
#
loop_
_entity_poly.entity_id
_entity_poly.type
_entity_poly.pdbx_seq_one_letter_code
_entity_poly.pdbx_strand_id
1 'polypeptide(L)'
;MTITANIQFMLLDDDWRPVHRVDGNEDWHCIVQELLLRDSHWLTIEQQRPDQRSPYPYWSDIRLSRTIARRFRPMEVKLADHIIRGAANQFSFRAAGLL
;
A
#
# COMPACT_ATOMS: atom_id res chain seq x y z
N MET A 1 -13.24 -20.08 5.12
CA MET A 1 -13.07 -18.68 5.56
C MET A 1 -11.78 -18.16 4.93
N THR A 2 -11.90 -17.33 3.90
CA THR A 2 -10.73 -16.70 3.27
C THR A 2 -10.26 -15.61 4.22
N ILE A 3 -9.18 -15.85 4.96
CA ILE A 3 -8.64 -14.83 5.87
C ILE A 3 -7.97 -13.78 4.97
N THR A 4 -8.72 -12.73 4.62
CA THR A 4 -8.24 -11.63 3.79
C THR A 4 -7.21 -10.86 4.59
N ALA A 5 -6.02 -10.66 4.02
CA ALA A 5 -5.04 -9.76 4.61
C ALA A 5 -5.66 -8.36 4.72
N ASN A 6 -5.52 -7.70 5.87
CA ASN A 6 -5.98 -6.32 6.02
C ASN A 6 -5.01 -5.44 5.24
N ILE A 7 -5.52 -4.67 4.28
CA ILE A 7 -4.76 -3.73 3.46
C ILE A 7 -5.14 -2.33 3.88
N GLN A 8 -4.15 -1.47 4.07
CA GLN A 8 -4.30 -0.04 4.29
C GLN A 8 -3.47 0.73 3.27
N PHE A 9 -4.02 1.84 2.82
CA PHE A 9 -3.31 2.82 2.01
C PHE A 9 -2.89 3.98 2.88
N MET A 10 -1.60 4.28 2.91
CA MET A 10 -1.05 5.40 3.65
C MET A 10 -0.61 6.48 2.68
N LEU A 11 -1.29 7.62 2.74
CA LEU A 11 -0.98 8.80 1.94
C LEU A 11 0.16 9.54 2.62
N LEU A 12 1.14 9.97 1.84
CA LEU A 12 2.32 10.66 2.37
C LEU A 12 2.47 12.05 1.73
N ASP A 13 2.99 12.99 2.51
CA ASP A 13 3.48 14.26 1.98
C ASP A 13 4.81 14.08 1.20
N ASP A 14 5.32 15.17 0.65
CA ASP A 14 6.58 15.18 -0.11
C ASP A 14 7.82 14.85 0.74
N ASP A 15 7.74 15.03 2.06
CA ASP A 15 8.75 14.62 3.04
C ASP A 15 8.60 13.13 3.45
N TRP A 16 7.69 12.40 2.79
CA TRP A 16 7.36 10.99 3.05
C TRP A 16 6.77 10.75 4.45
N ARG A 17 6.15 11.76 5.05
CA ARG A 17 5.47 11.63 6.34
C ARG A 17 4.01 11.22 6.11
N PRO A 18 3.49 10.28 6.93
CA PRO A 18 2.09 9.90 6.85
C PRO A 18 1.16 11.07 7.14
N VAL A 19 0.28 11.39 6.18
CA VAL A 19 -0.78 12.40 6.35
C VAL A 19 -2.15 11.77 6.55
N HIS A 20 -2.38 10.58 6.01
CA HIS A 20 -3.65 9.87 6.16
C HIS A 20 -3.55 8.36 5.97
N ARG A 21 -4.56 7.64 6.48
CA ARG A 21 -4.76 6.22 6.24
C ARG A 21 -6.17 5.99 5.73
N VAL A 22 -6.27 5.20 4.67
CA VAL A 22 -7.53 4.76 4.06
C VAL A 22 -7.57 3.24 4.09
N ASP A 23 -8.69 2.65 4.50
CA ASP A 23 -8.85 1.20 4.50
C ASP A 23 -8.93 0.70 3.06
N GLY A 24 -8.16 -0.33 2.72
CA GLY A 24 -8.09 -0.88 1.36
C GLY A 24 -9.36 -1.62 0.91
N ASN A 25 -10.31 -1.85 1.83
CA ASN A 25 -11.65 -2.36 1.51
C ASN A 25 -12.64 -1.25 1.17
N GLU A 26 -12.28 0.03 1.32
CA GLU A 26 -13.13 1.14 0.88
C GLU A 26 -13.23 1.18 -0.66
N ASP A 27 -14.26 1.87 -1.15
CA ASP A 27 -14.38 2.15 -2.58
C ASP A 27 -13.13 2.89 -3.06
N TRP A 28 -12.65 2.51 -4.23
CA TRP A 28 -11.55 3.19 -4.90
C TRP A 28 -11.76 4.71 -5.02
N HIS A 29 -13.02 5.15 -5.17
CA HIS A 29 -13.35 6.57 -5.21
C HIS A 29 -12.96 7.30 -3.92
N CYS A 30 -13.07 6.66 -2.76
CA CYS A 30 -12.65 7.23 -1.48
C CYS A 30 -11.14 7.46 -1.44
N ILE A 31 -10.34 6.48 -1.88
CA ILE A 31 -8.87 6.61 -1.91
C ILE A 31 -8.44 7.75 -2.84
N VAL A 32 -9.05 7.84 -4.03
CA VAL A 32 -8.79 8.92 -5.00
C VAL A 32 -9.20 10.28 -4.43
N GLN A 33 -10.36 10.36 -3.79
CA GLN A 33 -10.84 11.59 -3.15
C GLN A 33 -9.89 12.07 -2.06
N GLU A 34 -9.42 11.18 -1.19
CA GLU A 34 -8.46 11.52 -0.13
C GLU A 34 -7.10 11.96 -0.69
N LEU A 35 -6.63 11.35 -1.78
CA LEU A 35 -5.40 11.78 -2.47
C LEU A 35 -5.51 13.21 -2.98
N LEU A 36 -6.65 13.56 -3.59
CA LEU A 36 -6.92 14.89 -4.12
C LEU A 36 -7.10 15.94 -3.02
N LEU A 37 -7.87 15.62 -1.97
CA LEU A 37 -8.13 16.53 -0.85
C LEU A 37 -6.86 16.92 -0.10
N ARG A 38 -5.85 16.05 -0.11
CA ARG A 38 -4.59 16.21 0.62
C ARG A 38 -3.44 16.67 -0.27
N ASP A 39 -3.67 16.81 -1.58
CA ASP A 39 -2.64 17.04 -2.59
C ASP A 39 -1.43 16.09 -2.42
N SER A 40 -1.74 14.82 -2.19
CA SER A 40 -0.75 13.79 -1.83
C SER A 40 -0.28 13.05 -3.07
N HIS A 41 1.00 13.17 -3.40
CA HIS A 41 1.62 12.53 -4.58
C HIS A 41 2.26 11.18 -4.25
N TRP A 42 2.22 10.76 -3.00
CA TRP A 42 2.86 9.54 -2.52
C TRP A 42 1.88 8.64 -1.78
N LEU A 43 2.00 7.34 -2.03
CA LEU A 43 1.16 6.30 -1.45
C LEU A 43 2.00 5.12 -0.99
N THR A 44 1.74 4.59 0.20
CA THR A 44 2.26 3.31 0.65
C THR A 44 1.13 2.31 0.82
N ILE A 45 1.33 1.07 0.38
CA ILE A 45 0.45 -0.05 0.71
C ILE A 45 0.99 -0.71 1.96
N GLU A 46 0.20 -0.82 3.00
CA GLU A 46 0.51 -1.60 4.18
C GLU A 46 -0.42 -2.80 4.25
N GLN A 47 0.14 -4.01 4.29
CA GLN A 47 -0.64 -5.25 4.31
C GLN A 47 -0.29 -6.06 5.56
N GLN A 48 -1.27 -6.35 6.38
CA GLN A 48 -1.11 -7.21 7.55
C GLN A 48 -1.44 -8.66 7.19
N ARG A 49 -0.47 -9.56 7.36
CA ARG A 49 -0.71 -11.00 7.26
C ARG A 49 -1.43 -11.51 8.51
N PRO A 50 -2.45 -12.36 8.37
CA PRO A 50 -3.02 -13.08 9.51
C PRO A 50 -2.05 -14.16 10.03
N ASP A 51 -2.11 -14.41 11.34
CA ASP A 51 -1.56 -15.57 12.06
C ASP A 51 -0.12 -15.99 11.73
N GLN A 52 0.87 -15.31 12.32
CA GLN A 52 2.31 -15.69 12.30
C GLN A 52 2.92 -15.92 10.91
N ARG A 53 2.20 -15.62 9.84
CA ARG A 53 2.68 -15.83 8.48
C ARG A 53 3.85 -14.90 8.19
N SER A 54 4.80 -15.45 7.46
CA SER A 54 5.97 -14.72 7.01
C SER A 54 5.56 -13.51 6.16
N PRO A 55 6.23 -12.35 6.32
CA PRO A 55 5.99 -11.17 5.51
C PRO A 55 6.54 -11.30 4.09
N TYR A 56 7.19 -12.41 3.74
CA TYR A 56 7.69 -12.58 2.37
C TYR A 56 6.56 -12.48 1.34
N PRO A 57 6.81 -11.79 0.21
CA PRO A 57 5.79 -11.55 -0.79
C PRO A 57 5.42 -12.84 -1.52
N TYR A 58 4.14 -13.01 -1.78
CA TYR A 58 3.61 -13.93 -2.77
C TYR A 58 3.50 -13.21 -4.12
N TRP A 59 3.34 -13.98 -5.19
CA TRP A 59 3.10 -13.43 -6.53
C TRP A 59 1.87 -12.51 -6.60
N SER A 60 0.85 -12.75 -5.78
CA SER A 60 -0.33 -11.90 -5.67
C SER A 60 0.01 -10.50 -5.15
N ASP A 61 0.95 -10.38 -4.21
CA ASP A 61 1.34 -9.09 -3.63
C ASP A 61 2.14 -8.26 -4.64
N ILE A 62 2.99 -8.90 -5.44
CA ILE A 62 3.68 -8.26 -6.57
C ILE A 62 2.68 -7.76 -7.61
N ARG A 63 1.68 -8.58 -7.94
CA ARG A 63 0.62 -8.19 -8.87
C ARG A 63 -0.20 -7.03 -8.30
N LEU A 64 -0.50 -7.03 -7.00
CA LEU A 64 -1.20 -5.94 -6.32
C LEU A 64 -0.41 -4.63 -6.46
N SER A 65 0.85 -4.58 -6.03
CA SER A 65 1.70 -3.38 -6.13
C SER A 65 1.72 -2.80 -7.54
N ARG A 66 1.93 -3.66 -8.55
CA ARG A 66 1.97 -3.24 -9.96
C ARG A 66 0.61 -2.73 -10.45
N THR A 67 -0.48 -3.35 -10.02
CA THR A 67 -1.84 -2.93 -10.41
C THR A 67 -2.15 -1.56 -9.82
N ILE A 68 -1.86 -1.36 -8.54
CA ILE A 68 -2.06 -0.07 -7.85
C ILE A 68 -1.19 1.02 -8.47
N ALA A 69 0.11 0.78 -8.65
CA ALA A 69 1.02 1.75 -9.24
C ALA A 69 0.58 2.17 -10.66
N ARG A 70 0.12 1.23 -11.48
CA ARG A 70 -0.41 1.53 -12.82
C ARG A 70 -1.70 2.34 -12.77
N ARG A 71 -2.58 2.06 -11.81
CA ARG A 71 -3.87 2.73 -11.67
C ARG A 71 -3.72 4.19 -11.24
N PHE A 72 -2.72 4.49 -10.42
CA PHE A 72 -2.44 5.84 -9.94
C PHE A 72 -1.52 6.68 -10.84
N ARG A 73 -0.80 6.04 -11.77
CA ARG A 73 0.08 6.73 -12.72
C ARG A 73 -0.55 7.94 -13.43
N PRO A 74 -1.83 7.93 -13.87
CA PRO A 74 -2.45 9.09 -14.54
C PRO A 74 -2.62 10.32 -13.64
N MET A 75 -2.62 10.14 -12.31
CA MET A 75 -2.73 11.20 -11.32
C MET A 75 -1.36 11.66 -10.80
N GLU A 76 -0.26 11.18 -11.41
CA GLU A 76 1.12 11.41 -10.96
C GLU A 76 1.43 10.94 -9.53
N VAL A 77 0.51 10.18 -8.91
CA VAL A 77 0.70 9.55 -7.60
C VAL A 77 1.62 8.34 -7.74
N LYS A 78 2.67 8.30 -6.91
CA LYS A 78 3.72 7.28 -6.92
C LYS A 78 3.60 6.36 -5.71
N LEU A 79 3.91 5.09 -5.93
CA LEU A 79 4.02 4.11 -4.85
C LEU A 79 5.35 4.31 -4.12
N ALA A 80 5.27 4.88 -2.92
CA ALA A 80 6.40 5.02 -2.02
C ALA A 80 6.84 3.64 -1.53
N ASP A 81 5.97 2.81 -0.97
CA ASP A 81 6.34 1.43 -0.65
C ASP A 81 5.14 0.46 -0.73
N HIS A 82 5.44 -0.84 -0.74
CA HIS A 82 4.50 -1.86 -0.29
C HIS A 82 5.16 -2.61 0.87
N ILE A 83 4.58 -2.46 2.05
CA ILE A 83 5.04 -3.07 3.29
C ILE A 83 4.10 -4.22 3.63
N ILE A 84 4.64 -5.44 3.73
CA ILE A 84 3.93 -6.59 4.27
C ILE A 84 4.38 -6.81 5.70
N ARG A 85 3.47 -6.73 6.66
CA ARG A 85 3.73 -7.01 8.08
C ARG A 85 3.37 -8.46 8.40
N GLY A 86 4.32 -9.16 9.03
CA GLY A 86 4.12 -10.43 9.71
C GLY A 86 3.92 -10.21 11.22
N ALA A 87 4.17 -11.25 12.02
CA ALA A 87 4.03 -11.15 13.47
C ALA A 87 5.15 -10.36 14.17
N ALA A 88 6.40 -10.47 13.69
CA ALA A 88 7.56 -9.84 14.33
C ALA A 88 8.48 -9.09 13.34
N ASN A 89 8.18 -9.16 12.06
CA ASN A 89 9.00 -8.62 10.99
C ASN A 89 8.13 -8.01 9.88
N GLN A 90 8.77 -7.25 9.01
CA GLN A 90 8.14 -6.68 7.83
C GLN A 90 9.02 -6.90 6.60
N PHE A 91 8.38 -6.88 5.44
CA PHE A 91 9.05 -6.88 4.14
C PHE A 91 8.70 -5.59 3.42
N SER A 92 9.71 -4.85 2.95
CA SER A 92 9.57 -3.65 2.14
C SER A 92 9.91 -3.96 0.69
N PHE A 93 8.99 -3.69 -0.22
CA PHE A 93 9.23 -3.86 -1.65
C PHE A 93 10.27 -2.87 -2.16
N ARG A 94 10.24 -1.62 -1.67
CA ARG A 94 11.25 -0.61 -2.02
C ARG A 94 12.65 -1.06 -1.62
N ALA A 95 12.83 -1.48 -0.37
CA ALA A 95 14.14 -1.91 0.14
C ALA A 95 14.69 -3.15 -0.60
N ALA A 96 13.79 -4.01 -1.09
CA ALA A 96 14.14 -5.19 -1.88
C ALA A 96 14.31 -4.91 -3.39
N GLY A 97 14.12 -3.68 -3.87
CA GLY A 97 14.24 -3.34 -5.29
C GLY A 97 13.10 -3.89 -6.17
N LEU A 98 11.90 -4.07 -5.60
CA LEU A 98 10.75 -4.67 -6.28
C LEU A 98 9.68 -3.66 -6.76
N LEU A 99 9.94 -2.35 -6.61
CA LEU A 99 9.06 -1.26 -7.06
C LEU A 99 9.57 -0.56 -8.30
#